data_AF-A0A7Y1QP86-F1
#
_entry.id   AF-A0A7Y1QP86-F1
#
_cell.length_a   1.000
_cell.length_b   1.000
_cell.length_c   1.000
_cell.angle_alpha   90.00
_cell.angle_beta   90.00
_cell.angle_gamma   90.00
#
_symmetry.space_group_name_H-M   'P 1'
#
loop_
_entity.id
_entity.type
_entity.pdbx_description
1 polymer ?
#
loop_
_entity_poly.entity_id
_entity_poly.type
_entity_poly.pdbx_seq_one_letter_code
_entity_poly.pdbx_strand_id
1 'polypeptide(L)' 'MTYPIQSVASPVDSTLDDLRGAQEILMLLAIALAVIAAPTTQPLVSKVLATFAQHTAMAWAELLDGVIESSEASL' A
#
# COMPACT_ATOMS: atom_id res chain seq x y z
N MET A 1 -25.89 -34.97 15.33
CA MET A 1 -25.10 -33.84 15.85
C MET A 1 -23.97 -33.58 14.85
N THR A 2 -24.26 -32.79 13.82
CA THR A 2 -23.29 -32.36 12.82
C THR A 2 -22.67 -31.05 13.32
N TYR A 3 -21.42 -31.12 13.77
CA TYR A 3 -20.66 -29.95 14.19
C TYR A 3 -20.07 -29.27 12.94
N PRO A 4 -20.17 -27.95 12.79
CA PRO A 4 -19.53 -27.25 11.68
C PRO A 4 -18.01 -27.28 11.87
N ILE A 5 -17.29 -27.69 10.83
CA ILE A 5 -15.83 -27.61 10.78
C ILE A 5 -15.47 -26.11 10.85
N GLN A 6 -14.89 -25.67 11.96
CA GLN A 6 -14.20 -24.39 12.03
C GLN A 6 -13.01 -24.49 11.10
N SER A 7 -13.13 -23.86 9.93
CA SER A 7 -12.02 -23.63 9.03
C SER A 7 -11.05 -22.70 9.76
N VAL A 8 -10.02 -23.28 10.38
CA VAL A 8 -8.80 -22.55 10.73
C VAL A 8 -8.28 -22.00 9.40
N ALA A 9 -8.55 -20.72 9.14
CA ALA A 9 -7.88 -20.01 8.08
C ALA A 9 -6.39 -20.07 8.43
N SER A 10 -5.58 -20.61 7.52
CA SER A 10 -4.15 -20.71 7.71
C SER A 10 -3.59 -19.30 7.87
N PRO A 11 -2.57 -19.04 8.72
CA PRO A 11 -1.92 -17.72 8.80
C PRO A 11 -1.35 -17.23 7.44
N VAL A 12 -1.18 -18.16 6.49
CA VAL A 12 -0.82 -17.84 5.11
C VAL A 12 -1.98 -17.17 4.35
N ASP A 13 -3.23 -17.57 4.61
CA ASP A 13 -4.41 -17.01 3.95
C ASP A 13 -4.64 -15.54 4.37
N SER A 14 -4.47 -15.21 5.65
CA SER A 14 -4.59 -13.82 6.13
C SER A 14 -3.51 -12.90 5.54
N THR A 15 -2.28 -13.41 5.42
CA THR A 15 -1.17 -12.64 4.84
C THR A 15 -1.38 -12.39 3.34
N LEU A 16 -1.97 -13.35 2.61
CA LEU A 16 -2.31 -13.19 1.20
C LEU A 16 -3.46 -12.20 0.98
N ASP A 17 -4.45 -12.17 1.88
CA ASP A 17 -5.53 -11.18 1.85
C ASP A 17 -5.01 -9.76 2.10
N ASP A 18 -4.09 -9.59 3.05
CA ASP A 18 -3.44 -8.31 3.32
C ASP A 18 -2.59 -7.83 2.12
N LEU A 19 -1.82 -8.74 1.49
CA LEU A 19 -1.06 -8.46 0.27
C LEU A 19 -1.97 -8.07 -0.91
N ARG A 20 -3.12 -8.73 -1.05
CA ARG A 20 -4.13 -8.38 -2.06
C ARG A 20 -4.72 -6.99 -1.81
N GLY A 21 -5.04 -6.67 -0.56
CA GLY A 21 -5.50 -5.33 -0.18
C GLY A 21 -4.47 -4.25 -0.51
N ALA A 22 -3.20 -4.50 -0.20
CA ALA A 22 -2.11 -3.60 -0.56
C ALA A 22 -1.96 -3.45 -2.09
N GLN A 23 -2.07 -4.54 -2.85
CA GLN A 23 -2.01 -4.53 -4.30
C GLN A 23 -3.13 -3.68 -4.93
N GLU A 24 -4.36 -3.82 -4.43
CA GLU A 24 -5.50 -3.02 -4.89
C GLU A 24 -5.30 -1.52 -4.62
N ILE A 25 -4.81 -1.17 -3.42
CA ILE A 25 -4.49 0.21 -3.04
C ILE A 25 -3.39 0.78 -3.95
N LEU A 26 -2.32 0.03 -4.20
CA LEU A 26 -1.23 0.45 -5.09
C LEU A 26 -1.70 0.64 -6.53
N MET A 27 -2.63 -0.20 -7.01
CA MET A 27 -3.21 -0.05 -8.34
C MET A 27 -4.07 1.21 -8.45
N LEU A 28 -4.92 1.49 -7.46
CA LEU A 28 -5.70 2.73 -7.41
C LEU A 28 -4.80 3.96 -7.33
N LEU A 29 -3.72 3.89 -6.56
CA LEU A 29 -2.71 4.95 -6.48
C LEU A 29 -2.03 5.19 -7.83
N ALA A 30 -1.65 4.13 -8.54
CA ALA A 30 -1.06 4.23 -9.88
C ALA A 30 -2.01 4.89 -10.89
N ILE A 31 -3.29 4.53 -10.85
CA ILE A 31 -4.32 5.16 -11.70
C ILE A 31 -4.48 6.64 -11.35
N ALA A 32 -4.53 6.98 -10.05
CA ALA A 32 -4.60 8.37 -9.63
C ALA A 32 -3.39 9.17 -10.13
N LEU A 33 -2.16 8.65 -9.97
CA LEU A 33 -0.93 9.26 -10.49
C LEU A 33 -0.96 9.45 -12.01
N ALA A 34 -1.49 8.49 -12.76
CA ALA A 34 -1.64 8.61 -14.21
C ALA A 34 -2.61 9.75 -14.58
N VAL A 35 -3.72 9.92 -13.84
CA VAL A 35 -4.65 11.03 -14.03
C VAL A 35 -3.98 12.38 -13.73
N ILE A 36 -3.14 12.44 -12.69
CA ILE A 36 -2.43 13.65 -12.29
C ILE A 36 -1.41 14.09 -13.34
N ALA A 37 -0.75 13.12 -13.96
CA ALA A 37 0.23 13.33 -15.02
C ALA A 37 -0.42 13.61 -16.40
N ALA A 38 -1.74 13.46 -16.53
CA ALA A 38 -2.42 13.69 -17.79
C ALA A 38 -2.33 15.18 -18.21
N PRO A 39 -2.07 15.47 -19.49
CA PRO A 39 -1.89 16.85 -19.99
C PRO A 39 -3.16 17.71 -19.92
N THR A 40 -4.31 17.10 -19.67
CA THR A 40 -5.59 17.78 -19.44
C THR A 40 -5.76 18.27 -18.00
N THR A 41 -4.89 17.85 -17.08
CA THR A 41 -4.94 18.20 -15.67
C THR A 41 -4.32 19.58 -15.45
N GLN A 42 -5.03 20.46 -14.74
CA GLN A 42 -4.55 21.83 -14.49
C GLN A 42 -3.13 21.81 -13.90
N PRO A 43 -2.16 22.58 -14.45
CA PRO A 43 -0.75 22.51 -14.05
C PRO A 43 -0.50 22.72 -12.56
N LEU A 44 -1.33 23.55 -11.91
CA LEU A 44 -1.26 23.79 -10.47
C LEU A 44 -1.64 22.54 -9.66
N VAL A 45 -2.72 21.87 -10.05
CA VAL A 45 -3.22 20.64 -9.40
C VAL A 45 -2.20 19.51 -9.57
N SER A 46 -1.60 19.38 -10.76
CA SER A 46 -0.56 18.39 -11.01
C SER A 46 0.65 18.57 -10.09
N LYS A 47 1.12 19.82 -9.91
CA LYS A 47 2.25 20.12 -9.00
C LYS A 47 1.93 19.85 -7.54
N VAL A 48 0.78 20.31 -7.06
CA VAL A 48 0.36 20.08 -5.66
C VAL A 48 0.28 18.59 -5.37
N LEU A 49 -0.28 17.83 -6.30
CA LEU A 49 -0.51 16.41 -6.11
C LEU A 49 0.77 15.59 -6.27
N ALA A 50 1.70 16.02 -7.14
CA ALA A 50 3.07 15.50 -7.18
C ALA A 50 3.82 15.78 -5.87
N THR A 51 3.73 16.98 -5.30
CA THR A 51 4.37 17.28 -4.01
C THR A 51 3.76 16.46 -2.88
N PHE A 52 2.43 16.26 -2.87
CA PHE A 52 1.77 15.43 -1.87
C PHE A 52 2.18 13.97 -1.98
N ALA A 53 2.26 13.44 -3.21
CA ALA A 53 2.75 12.09 -3.48
C ALA A 53 4.21 11.91 -3.04
N GLN A 54 5.07 12.91 -3.29
CA GLN A 54 6.47 12.87 -2.88
C GLN A 54 6.64 12.89 -1.36
N HIS A 55 5.93 13.77 -0.65
CA HIS A 55 5.94 13.79 0.82
C HIS A 55 5.42 12.48 1.41
N THR A 56 4.35 11.94 0.83
CA THR A 56 3.80 10.64 1.25
C THR A 56 4.83 9.54 1.04
N ALA A 57 5.42 9.44 -0.16
CA ALA A 57 6.46 8.44 -0.44
C ALA A 57 7.65 8.54 0.55
N MET A 58 8.05 9.76 0.93
CA MET A 58 9.14 9.98 1.88
C MET A 58 8.78 9.51 3.30
N ALA A 59 7.56 9.79 3.78
CA ALA A 59 7.08 9.29 5.06
C ALA A 59 6.94 7.76 5.10
N TRP A 60 6.50 7.16 3.99
CA TRP A 60 6.45 5.69 3.86
C TRP A 60 7.85 5.07 3.84
N ALA A 61 8.83 5.72 3.21
CA ALA A 61 10.22 5.26 3.22
C ALA A 61 10.78 5.25 4.65
N GLU A 62 10.57 6.31 5.43
CA GLU A 62 11.00 6.39 6.83
C GLU A 62 10.35 5.30 7.71
N LEU A 63 9.05 5.05 7.53
CA LEU A 63 8.35 3.99 8.26
C LEU A 63 8.85 2.59 7.90
N LEU A 64 9.09 2.34 6.61
CA LEU A 64 9.59 1.04 6.14
C LEU A 64 11.02 0.79 6.61
N ASP A 65 11.87 1.82 6.65
CA ASP A 65 13.24 1.72 7.15
C ASP A 65 13.26 1.22 8.60
N GLY A 66 12.42 1.78 9.47
CA GLY A 66 12.30 1.33 10.86
C GLY A 66 11.73 -0.10 11.00
N VAL A 67 10.84 -0.52 10.10
CA VAL A 67 10.36 -1.92 10.06
C VAL A 67 11.47 -2.87 9.63
N ILE A 68 12.25 -2.51 8.61
CA ILE A 68 13.39 -3.31 8.12
C ILE A 68 14.45 -3.46 9.23
N GLU A 69 14.85 -2.37 9.88
CA GLU A 69 15.80 -2.40 11.00
C GLU A 69 15.31 -3.29 12.15
N SER A 70 14.02 -3.22 12.49
CA SER A 70 13.42 -4.08 13.54
C SER A 70 13.41 -5.56 13.14
N SER A 71 13.26 -5.85 11.84
CA SER A 71 13.29 -7.20 11.30
C SER A 71 14.71 -7.77 11.31
N GLU A 72 15.73 -6.98 11.02
CA GLU A 72 17.14 -7.41 11.07
C GLU A 72 17.61 -7.63 12.51
N ALA A 73 17.18 -6.79 13.46
CA ALA A 73 17.55 -6.94 14.88
C ALA A 73 16.94 -8.19 15.56
N SER A 74 15.95 -8.81 14.93
CA SER A 74 15.26 -10.01 15.44
C SER A 74 15.81 -11.32 14.87
N LEU A 75 16.81 -11.26 13.97
CA LEU A 75 17.57 -12.40 13.42
C LEU A 75 18.85 -12.66 14.21
#